data_AF-A0A140D6Z7-F1
#
_entry.id   AF-A0A140D6Z7-F1
#
_cell.length_a   1.000
_cell.length_b   1.000
_cell.length_c   1.000
_cell.angle_alpha   90.00
_cell.angle_beta   90.00
_cell.angle_gamma   90.00
#
_symmetry.space_group_name_H-M   'P 1'
#
loop_
_entity.id
_entity.type
_entity.pdbx_description
1 polymer ?
#
loop_
_entity_poly.entity_id
_entity_poly.type
_entity_poly.pdbx_seq_one_letter_code
_entity_poly.pdbx_strand_id
1 'polypeptide(L)'
;MLLNFISSLKGTITVMLIVGASSIFAWMIARLQISHQVASWVSSVCSSPLEALILINVIVLFIGMIMDPTAALTILVPVFMPIVNQFGISPIHFGLVVILNLMIGLITPPVGYLIFLSANIAECEPIKVLKESLPFLLSLLGLLILLILVPEFSTFLPDLLFK
;
A
#
# COMPACT_ATOMS: atom_id res chain seq x y z
N MET A 1 -26.65 10.57 18.75
CA MET A 1 -26.21 9.17 19.02
C MET A 1 -26.58 8.21 17.89
N LEU A 2 -27.87 8.05 17.53
CA LEU A 2 -28.30 7.20 16.41
C LEU A 2 -27.69 7.58 15.04
N LEU A 3 -27.61 8.89 14.73
CA LEU A 3 -26.98 9.36 13.48
C LEU A 3 -25.49 9.00 13.40
N ASN A 4 -24.76 9.16 14.50
CA ASN A 4 -23.34 8.80 14.58
C ASN A 4 -23.13 7.28 14.46
N PHE A 5 -24.07 6.48 14.99
CA PHE A 5 -24.04 5.02 14.84
C PHE A 5 -24.28 4.60 13.38
N ILE A 6 -25.23 5.25 12.68
CA ILE A 6 -25.51 5.00 11.27
C ILE A 6 -24.31 5.41 10.39
N SER A 7 -23.62 6.51 10.67
CA SER A 7 -22.43 6.92 9.91
C SER A 7 -21.28 5.92 10.09
N SER A 8 -21.03 5.45 11.30
CA SER A 8 -19.99 4.44 11.56
C SER A 8 -20.35 3.09 10.91
N LEU A 9 -21.63 2.69 10.95
CA LEU A 9 -22.12 1.50 10.24
C LEU A 9 -21.86 1.58 8.74
N LYS A 10 -22.14 2.72 8.10
CA LYS A 10 -21.90 2.91 6.66
C LYS A 10 -20.42 2.71 6.31
N GLY A 11 -19.50 3.28 7.09
CA GLY A 11 -18.06 3.11 6.87
C GLY A 11 -17.63 1.64 6.94
N THR A 12 -18.06 0.93 7.99
CA THR A 12 -17.75 -0.50 8.16
C THR A 12 -18.36 -1.36 7.05
N ILE A 13 -19.59 -1.07 6.62
CA ILE A 13 -20.27 -1.81 5.53
C ILE A 13 -19.51 -1.64 4.21
N THR A 14 -19.06 -0.43 3.88
CA THR A 14 -18.27 -0.18 2.67
C THR A 14 -16.97 -0.99 2.68
N VAL A 15 -16.25 -1.00 3.80
CA VAL A 15 -15.01 -1.79 3.95
C VAL A 15 -15.29 -3.29 3.82
N MET A 16 -16.31 -3.81 4.51
CA MET A 16 -16.69 -5.23 4.45
C MET A 16 -17.12 -5.66 3.04
N LEU A 17 -17.83 -4.81 2.29
CA LEU A 17 -18.18 -5.08 0.89
C LEU A 17 -16.96 -5.14 -0.01
N ILE A 18 -15.99 -4.24 0.17
CA ILE A 18 -14.72 -4.25 -0.57
C ILE A 18 -13.93 -5.53 -0.26
N VAL A 19 -13.84 -5.93 1.02
CA VAL A 19 -13.16 -7.18 1.43
C VAL A 19 -13.85 -8.42 0.84
N GLY A 20 -15.19 -8.42 0.81
CA GLY A 20 -15.97 -9.49 0.17
C GLY A 20 -15.74 -9.59 -1.34
N ALA A 21 -15.84 -8.46 -2.05
CA ALA A 21 -15.62 -8.42 -3.50
C ALA A 21 -14.17 -8.75 -3.88
N SER A 22 -13.19 -8.25 -3.12
CA SER A 22 -11.77 -8.53 -3.34
C SER A 22 -11.41 -9.99 -3.07
N SER A 23 -12.12 -10.70 -2.18
CA SER A 23 -11.94 -12.14 -2.00
C SER A 23 -12.25 -12.93 -3.28
N ILE A 24 -13.25 -12.51 -4.06
CA ILE A 24 -13.57 -13.10 -5.37
C ILE A 24 -12.43 -12.83 -6.37
N PHE A 25 -11.89 -11.61 -6.37
CA PHE A 25 -10.71 -11.25 -7.16
C PHE A 25 -9.48 -12.08 -6.77
N ALA A 26 -9.21 -12.26 -5.48
CA ALA A 26 -8.10 -13.08 -4.99
C ALA A 26 -8.23 -14.54 -5.45
N TRP A 27 -9.44 -15.10 -5.37
CA TRP A 27 -9.73 -16.44 -5.90
C TRP A 27 -9.52 -16.52 -7.42
N MET A 28 -9.97 -15.49 -8.16
CA MET A 28 -9.78 -15.41 -9.61
C MET A 28 -8.29 -15.31 -10.00
N ILE A 29 -7.52 -14.48 -9.29
CA ILE A 29 -6.06 -14.34 -9.46
C ILE A 29 -5.36 -15.67 -9.23
N ALA A 30 -5.74 -16.40 -8.17
CA ALA A 30 -5.22 -17.73 -7.90
C ALA A 30 -5.58 -18.73 -9.01
N ARG A 31 -6.81 -18.68 -9.53
CA ARG A 31 -7.26 -19.59 -10.61
C ARG A 31 -6.61 -19.28 -11.96
N LEU A 32 -6.43 -18.00 -12.28
CA LEU A 32 -5.81 -17.55 -13.53
C LEU A 32 -4.28 -17.60 -13.50
N GLN A 33 -3.68 -17.97 -12.37
CA GLN A 33 -2.22 -18.02 -12.18
C GLN A 33 -1.55 -16.66 -12.48
N ILE A 34 -2.27 -15.56 -12.24
CA ILE A 34 -1.77 -14.21 -12.50
C ILE A 34 -0.51 -13.96 -11.69
N SER A 35 -0.48 -14.34 -10.41
CA SER A 35 0.71 -14.14 -9.56
C SER A 35 1.95 -14.85 -10.10
N HIS A 36 1.80 -16.03 -10.73
CA HIS A 36 2.92 -16.76 -11.36
C HIS A 36 3.39 -16.06 -12.64
N GLN A 37 2.47 -15.56 -13.46
CA GLN A 37 2.81 -14.82 -14.69
C GLN A 37 3.54 -13.52 -14.34
N VAL A 38 3.04 -12.76 -13.36
CA VAL A 38 3.71 -11.54 -12.89
C VAL A 38 5.08 -11.88 -12.31
N ALA A 39 5.24 -12.98 -11.57
CA ALA A 39 6.55 -13.40 -11.06
C ALA A 39 7.55 -13.75 -12.15
N SER A 40 7.11 -14.47 -13.20
CA SER A 40 7.97 -14.76 -14.35
C SER A 40 8.38 -13.50 -15.13
N TRP A 41 7.48 -12.52 -15.23
CA TRP A 41 7.77 -11.24 -15.87
C TRP A 41 8.73 -10.38 -15.03
N VAL A 42 8.52 -10.29 -13.71
CA VAL A 42 9.47 -9.57 -12.84
C VAL A 42 10.84 -10.24 -12.87
N SER A 43 10.90 -11.57 -12.85
CA SER A 43 12.17 -12.31 -12.94
C SER A 43 12.90 -12.16 -14.27
N SER A 44 12.21 -11.78 -15.36
CA SER A 44 12.86 -11.53 -16.66
C SER A 44 13.45 -10.14 -16.79
N VAL A 45 13.01 -9.19 -15.95
CA VAL A 45 13.44 -7.78 -15.98
C VAL A 45 14.32 -7.43 -14.77
N CYS A 46 14.15 -8.11 -13.64
CA CYS A 46 14.88 -7.86 -12.40
C CYS A 46 15.84 -9.01 -12.08
N SER A 47 17.10 -8.68 -11.80
CA SER A 47 18.15 -9.64 -11.43
C SER A 47 18.49 -9.61 -9.93
N SER A 48 18.12 -8.54 -9.22
CA SER A 48 18.40 -8.37 -7.80
C SER A 48 17.13 -8.13 -6.97
N PRO A 49 17.11 -8.49 -5.67
CA PRO A 49 15.98 -8.21 -4.78
C PRO A 49 15.65 -6.71 -4.68
N LEU A 50 16.68 -5.85 -4.76
CA LEU A 50 16.52 -4.40 -4.73
C LEU A 50 15.77 -3.89 -5.96
N GLU A 51 16.12 -4.36 -7.16
CA GLU A 51 15.42 -4.00 -8.40
C GLU A 51 13.95 -4.43 -8.36
N ALA A 52 13.68 -5.66 -7.92
CA ALA A 52 12.33 -6.18 -7.77
C ALA A 52 11.52 -5.33 -6.77
N LEU A 53 12.13 -4.99 -5.63
CA LEU A 53 11.49 -4.17 -4.60
C LEU A 53 11.18 -2.75 -5.12
N ILE A 54 12.11 -2.12 -5.84
CA ILE A 54 11.91 -0.79 -6.45
C ILE A 54 10.76 -0.85 -7.47
N LEU A 55 10.75 -1.85 -8.35
CA LEU A 55 9.70 -2.01 -9.35
C LEU A 55 8.32 -2.17 -8.69
N ILE A 56 8.23 -3.02 -7.67
CA ILE A 56 6.99 -3.23 -6.92
C ILE A 56 6.56 -1.95 -6.21
N ASN A 57 7.50 -1.21 -5.59
CA ASN A 57 7.21 0.06 -4.93
C ASN A 57 6.56 1.05 -5.89
N VAL A 58 7.15 1.24 -7.07
CA VAL A 58 6.60 2.16 -8.08
C VAL A 58 5.18 1.76 -8.47
N ILE A 59 4.95 0.47 -8.75
CA ILE A 59 3.61 -0.04 -9.11
C ILE A 59 2.61 0.20 -7.96
N VAL A 60 2.98 -0.16 -6.73
CA VAL A 60 2.12 -0.03 -5.56
C VAL A 60 1.82 1.44 -5.26
N LEU A 61 2.79 2.34 -5.41
CA LEU A 61 2.61 3.77 -5.23
C LEU A 61 1.59 4.33 -6.23
N PHE A 62 1.72 3.99 -7.52
CA PHE A 62 0.75 4.39 -8.55
C PHE A 62 -0.65 3.83 -8.30
N ILE A 63 -0.76 2.57 -7.86
CA ILE A 63 -2.06 1.99 -7.53
C ILE A 63 -2.65 2.64 -6.27
N GLY A 64 -1.84 2.87 -5.24
CA GLY A 64 -2.26 3.51 -3.98
C GLY A 64 -2.70 4.96 -4.15
N MET A 65 -2.26 5.63 -5.21
CA MET A 65 -2.73 6.95 -5.58
C MET A 65 -4.19 6.97 -6.09
N ILE A 66 -4.69 5.85 -6.61
CA ILE A 66 -6.00 5.74 -7.26
C ILE A 66 -6.97 4.90 -6.43
N MET A 67 -6.46 3.92 -5.70
CA MET A 67 -7.23 2.87 -5.05
C MET A 67 -7.16 2.96 -3.53
N ASP A 68 -8.27 2.66 -2.85
CA ASP A 68 -8.32 2.58 -1.38
C ASP A 68 -7.31 1.54 -0.85
N PRO A 69 -6.56 1.82 0.25
CA PRO A 69 -5.55 0.91 0.77
C PRO A 69 -6.09 -0.46 1.13
N THR A 70 -7.34 -0.55 1.58
CA THR A 70 -7.95 -1.83 1.97
C THR A 70 -8.12 -2.72 0.75
N ALA A 71 -8.70 -2.17 -0.33
CA ALA A 71 -8.83 -2.88 -1.60
C ALA A 71 -7.45 -3.28 -2.16
N ALA A 72 -6.49 -2.35 -2.09
CA ALA A 72 -5.14 -2.56 -2.59
C ALA A 72 -4.42 -3.66 -1.83
N LEU A 73 -4.46 -3.68 -0.50
CA LEU A 73 -3.83 -4.73 0.29
C LEU A 73 -4.43 -6.11 -0.01
N THR A 74 -5.74 -6.23 -0.10
CA THR A 74 -6.39 -7.53 -0.34
C THR A 74 -6.04 -8.12 -1.71
N ILE A 75 -5.79 -7.28 -2.71
CA ILE A 75 -5.47 -7.72 -4.08
C ILE A 75 -3.95 -7.84 -4.29
N LEU A 76 -3.19 -6.81 -3.94
CA LEU A 76 -1.78 -6.70 -4.31
C LEU A 76 -0.88 -7.63 -3.48
N VAL A 77 -1.18 -7.83 -2.19
CA VAL A 77 -0.37 -8.72 -1.34
C VAL A 77 -0.30 -10.13 -1.92
N PRO A 78 -1.42 -10.84 -2.19
CA PRO A 78 -1.33 -12.19 -2.76
C PRO A 78 -0.77 -12.23 -4.19
N VAL A 79 -0.83 -11.12 -4.93
CA VAL A 79 -0.21 -11.01 -6.26
C VAL A 79 1.32 -10.94 -6.17
N PHE A 80 1.84 -10.14 -5.24
CA PHE A 80 3.29 -9.89 -5.11
C PHE A 80 4.00 -10.86 -4.16
N MET A 81 3.30 -11.51 -3.23
CA MET A 81 3.88 -12.48 -2.30
C MET A 81 4.77 -13.57 -2.95
N PRO A 82 4.41 -14.21 -4.09
CA PRO A 82 5.30 -15.19 -4.70
C PRO A 82 6.62 -14.58 -5.20
N ILE A 83 6.60 -13.31 -5.63
CA ILE A 83 7.80 -12.58 -6.08
C ILE A 83 8.69 -12.29 -4.88
N VAL A 84 8.10 -11.75 -3.82
CA VAL A 84 8.78 -11.45 -2.55
C VAL A 84 9.49 -12.70 -2.02
N ASN A 85 8.80 -13.84 -2.02
CA ASN A 85 9.37 -15.12 -1.59
C ASN A 85 10.49 -15.61 -2.53
N GLN A 86 10.32 -15.45 -3.85
CA GLN A 86 11.32 -15.85 -4.84
C GLN A 86 12.63 -15.07 -4.71
N PHE A 87 12.55 -13.78 -4.41
CA PHE A 87 13.71 -12.90 -4.20
C PHE A 87 14.23 -12.91 -2.76
N GLY A 88 13.66 -13.73 -1.86
CA GLY A 88 14.10 -13.85 -0.46
C GLY A 88 13.82 -12.61 0.40
N ILE A 89 12.85 -11.78 0.01
CA ILE A 89 12.47 -10.57 0.75
C ILE A 89 11.59 -10.98 1.94
N SER A 90 11.85 -10.42 3.13
CA SER A 90 11.03 -10.70 4.31
C SER A 90 9.58 -10.24 4.10
N PRO A 91 8.56 -11.08 4.37
CA PRO A 91 7.15 -10.70 4.27
C PRO A 91 6.77 -9.52 5.17
N ILE A 92 7.43 -9.39 6.33
CA ILE A 92 7.22 -8.28 7.28
C ILE A 92 7.71 -6.98 6.66
N HIS A 93 8.92 -7.00 6.10
CA HIS A 93 9.50 -5.86 5.40
C HIS A 93 8.60 -5.43 4.23
N PHE A 94 8.20 -6.40 3.39
CA PHE A 94 7.32 -6.15 2.26
C PHE A 94 5.98 -5.54 2.69
N GLY A 95 5.33 -6.09 3.72
CA GLY A 95 4.08 -5.56 4.25
C GLY A 95 4.19 -4.10 4.70
N LEU A 96 5.27 -3.76 5.42
CA LEU A 96 5.53 -2.38 5.85
C LEU A 96 5.72 -1.44 4.67
N VAL A 97 6.52 -1.84 3.68
CA VAL A 97 6.78 -1.07 2.46
C VAL A 97 5.49 -0.85 1.67
N VAL A 98 4.65 -1.87 1.51
CA VAL A 98 3.36 -1.74 0.82
C VAL A 98 2.44 -0.79 1.57
N ILE A 99 2.29 -0.94 2.89
CA ILE A 99 1.44 -0.06 3.69
C ILE A 99 1.92 1.39 3.56
N LEU A 100 3.22 1.65 3.66
CA LEU A 100 3.76 3.00 3.49
C LEU A 100 3.47 3.57 2.10
N ASN A 101 3.68 2.80 1.02
CA ASN A 101 3.34 3.26 -0.33
C ASN A 101 1.86 3.63 -0.46
N LEU A 102 0.96 2.83 0.10
CA LEU A 102 -0.48 3.09 0.03
C LEU A 102 -0.87 4.34 0.84
N MET A 103 -0.27 4.53 2.02
CA MET A 103 -0.48 5.75 2.81
C MET A 103 0.04 7.00 2.10
N ILE A 104 1.21 6.90 1.47
CA ILE A 104 1.77 7.97 0.63
C ILE A 104 0.84 8.25 -0.57
N GLY A 105 0.32 7.20 -1.20
CA GLY A 105 -0.63 7.31 -2.32
C GLY A 105 -1.87 8.13 -1.97
N LEU A 106 -2.45 7.93 -0.78
CA LEU A 106 -3.65 8.65 -0.32
C LEU A 106 -3.46 10.15 -0.12
N ILE A 107 -2.23 10.60 0.13
CA ILE A 107 -1.88 12.01 0.32
C ILE A 107 -1.16 12.59 -0.91
N THR A 108 -0.83 11.79 -1.92
CA THR A 108 -0.16 12.28 -3.13
C THR A 108 -1.21 12.67 -4.17
N PRO A 109 -1.07 13.80 -4.89
CA PRO A 109 -2.02 14.20 -5.93
C PRO A 109 -1.97 13.25 -7.13
N PRO A 110 -2.96 12.35 -7.26
CA PRO A 110 -3.91 12.42 -8.38
C PRO A 110 -5.39 12.23 -7.99
N VAL A 111 -5.69 11.52 -6.89
CA VAL A 111 -7.01 11.50 -6.23
C VAL A 111 -6.93 12.15 -4.84
N GLY A 112 -5.82 11.95 -4.12
CA GLY A 112 -5.48 12.69 -2.89
C GLY A 112 -6.57 12.70 -1.83
N TYR A 113 -7.32 11.60 -1.68
CA TYR A 113 -8.57 11.55 -0.91
C TYR A 113 -8.46 12.17 0.49
N LEU A 114 -7.37 11.90 1.22
CA LEU A 114 -7.18 12.43 2.57
C LEU A 114 -6.98 13.94 2.57
N ILE A 115 -6.33 14.51 1.55
CA ILE A 115 -6.17 15.97 1.42
C ILE A 115 -7.53 16.63 1.18
N PHE A 116 -8.36 16.07 0.31
CA PHE A 116 -9.69 16.60 0.04
C PHE A 116 -10.64 16.43 1.23
N LEU A 117 -10.58 15.30 1.92
CA LEU A 117 -11.35 15.04 3.13
C LEU A 117 -10.97 16.02 4.25
N SER A 118 -9.67 16.17 4.52
CA SER A 118 -9.17 17.10 5.54
C SER A 118 -9.50 18.55 5.20
N ALA A 119 -9.38 18.95 3.92
CA ALA A 119 -9.76 20.29 3.47
C ALA A 119 -11.26 20.56 3.62
N ASN A 120 -12.11 19.55 3.37
CA ASN A 120 -13.55 19.65 3.57
C ASN A 120 -13.91 19.82 5.06
N ILE A 121 -13.29 19.05 5.95
CA ILE A 121 -13.50 19.16 7.40
C ILE A 121 -12.98 20.49 7.95
N ALA A 122 -11.85 20.97 7.44
CA ALA A 122 -11.22 22.22 7.85
C ALA A 122 -11.77 23.46 7.12
N GLU A 123 -12.79 23.29 6.26
CA GLU A 123 -13.41 24.35 5.45
C GLU A 123 -12.39 25.24 4.71
N CYS A 124 -11.34 24.64 4.16
CA CYS A 124 -10.26 25.35 3.48
C CYS A 124 -9.94 24.75 2.10
N GLU A 125 -9.09 25.43 1.34
CA GLU A 125 -8.70 24.98 0.01
C GLU A 125 -7.78 23.73 0.09
N PRO A 126 -8.04 22.67 -0.69
CA PRO A 126 -7.19 21.47 -0.71
C PRO A 126 -5.72 21.75 -0.97
N ILE A 127 -5.42 22.81 -1.75
CA ILE A 127 -4.04 23.21 -2.05
C ILE A 127 -3.29 23.71 -0.81
N LYS A 128 -3.99 24.31 0.17
CA LYS A 128 -3.39 24.74 1.43
C LYS A 128 -3.02 23.53 2.28
N VAL A 129 -3.94 22.57 2.40
CA VAL A 129 -3.68 21.30 3.10
C VAL A 129 -2.52 20.55 2.44
N LEU A 130 -2.48 20.48 1.11
CA LEU A 130 -1.36 19.86 0.39
C LEU A 130 -0.02 20.53 0.74
N LYS A 131 0.05 21.86 0.69
CA LYS A 131 1.28 22.61 1.01
C LYS A 131 1.75 22.38 2.45
N GLU A 132 0.85 22.40 3.41
CA GLU A 132 1.17 22.15 4.82
C GLU A 132 1.54 20.67 5.07
N SER A 133 0.98 19.75 4.28
CA SER A 133 1.29 18.31 4.36
C SER A 133 2.61 17.92 3.67
N LEU A 134 3.15 18.78 2.80
CA LEU A 134 4.36 18.52 2.03
C LEU A 134 5.60 18.12 2.87
N PRO A 135 5.93 18.77 4.02
CA PRO A 135 7.03 18.30 4.87
C PRO A 135 6.83 16.88 5.40
N PHE A 136 5.59 16.49 5.71
CA PHE A 136 5.27 15.13 6.13
C PHE A 136 5.37 14.14 4.97
N LEU A 137 4.90 14.52 3.78
CA LEU A 137 5.05 13.71 2.56
C LEU A 137 6.52 13.45 2.24
N LEU A 138 7.38 14.47 2.34
CA LEU A 138 8.81 14.33 2.13
C LEU A 138 9.48 13.41 3.16
N SER A 139 9.06 13.51 4.43
CA SER A 139 9.54 12.61 5.48
C SER A 139 9.14 11.15 5.22
N LEU A 140 7.90 10.91 4.78
CA LEU A 140 7.41 9.57 4.43
C LEU A 140 8.12 8.99 3.21
N LEU A 141 8.36 9.80 2.18
CA LEU A 141 9.15 9.39 1.01
C LEU A 141 10.61 9.10 1.40
N GLY A 142 11.20 9.90 2.29
CA GLY A 142 12.53 9.65 2.84
C GLY A 142 12.60 8.32 3.60
N LEU A 143 11.61 8.04 4.45
CA LEU A 143 11.48 6.76 5.13
C LEU A 143 11.30 5.59 4.16
N LEU A 144 10.50 5.77 3.11
CA LEU A 144 10.30 4.74 2.09
C LEU A 144 11.62 4.39 1.39
N ILE A 145 12.40 5.39 0.98
CA ILE A 145 13.72 5.20 0.36
C ILE A 145 14.67 4.52 1.35
N LEU A 146 14.68 4.96 2.61
CA LEU A 146 15.48 4.34 3.67
C LEU A 146 15.16 2.83 3.80
N LEU A 147 13.87 2.48 3.82
CA LEU A 147 13.45 1.08 3.93
C LEU A 147 13.84 0.26 2.70
N ILE A 148 13.71 0.82 1.50
CA ILE A 148 14.14 0.14 0.26
C ILE A 148 15.64 -0.18 0.30
N LEU A 149 16.47 0.73 0.82
CA LEU A 149 17.91 0.58 0.87
C LEU A 149 18.39 -0.26 2.07
N VAL A 150 17.69 -0.19 3.19
CA VAL A 150 18.07 -0.80 4.47
C VAL A 150 16.90 -1.63 5.02
N PRO A 151 16.69 -2.87 4.52
CA PRO A 151 15.58 -3.72 4.96
C PRO A 151 15.64 -4.06 6.45
N GLU A 152 16.86 -4.11 7.02
CA GLU A 152 17.12 -4.34 8.44
C GLU A 152 16.41 -3.34 9.34
N PHE A 153 16.18 -2.10 8.89
CA PHE A 153 15.47 -1.11 9.72
C PHE A 153 14.04 -1.53 10.06
N SER A 154 13.43 -2.34 9.18
CA SER A 154 12.08 -2.87 9.39
C SER A 154 12.05 -4.23 10.09
N THR A 155 13.10 -5.04 9.96
CA THR A 155 13.16 -6.40 10.53
C THR A 155 13.91 -6.45 11.86
N PHE A 156 14.74 -5.45 12.17
CA PHE A 156 15.57 -5.41 13.39
C PHE A 156 14.76 -5.60 14.67
N LEU A 157 13.66 -4.86 14.83
CA LEU A 157 12.83 -4.96 16.03
C LEU A 157 12.04 -6.28 16.08
N PRO A 158 11.39 -6.75 14.99
CA PRO A 158 10.82 -8.09 14.93
C PRO A 158 11.84 -9.21 15.25
N ASP A 159 13.03 -9.17 14.66
CA ASP A 159 14.06 -10.22 14.83
C ASP A 159 14.64 -10.23 16.25
N LEU A 160 14.57 -9.11 16.97
CA LEU A 160 14.98 -9.00 18.37
C LEU A 160 13.91 -9.53 19.35
N LEU A 161 12.62 -9.35 19.04
CA LEU A 161 11.51 -9.72 19.92
C LEU A 161 10.93 -11.12 19.67
N PHE A 162 10.95 -11.59 18.41
CA PHE A 162 10.34 -12.86 17.98
C PHE A 162 11.37 -13.98 17.73
N LYS A 163 12.52 -13.91 18.41
CA LYS A 163 13.51 -15.00 18.43
C LYS A 163 13.08 -16.15 19.32
#